data_AF-A0A150QPD4-F1
#
_entry.id   AF-A0A150QPD4-F1
#
_cell.length_a   1.000
_cell.length_b   1.000
_cell.length_c   1.000
_cell.angle_alpha   90.00
_cell.angle_beta   90.00
_cell.angle_gamma   90.00
#
_symmetry.space_group_name_H-M   'P 1'
#
loop_
_entity.id
_entity.type
_entity.pdbx_description
1 polymer ?
#
loop_
_entity_poly.entity_id
_entity_poly.type
_entity_poly.pdbx_seq_one_letter_code
_entity_poly.pdbx_strand_id
1 'polypeptide(L)' 'MPVHLYASSGDRDVPIANAHHCQELLEARRAETRRVDFGEVDHGTSVTLSLPKMLEQFAALEG' A
#
# COMPACT_ATOMS: atom_id res chain seq x y z
N MET A 1 -6.59 1.39 -14.16
CA MET A 1 -6.39 0.24 -13.28
C MET A 1 -6.12 0.79 -11.89
N PRO A 2 -6.93 0.44 -10.88
CA PRO A 2 -6.70 0.88 -9.50
C PRO A 2 -5.34 0.41 -8.98
N VAL A 3 -4.65 1.25 -8.21
CA VAL A 3 -3.37 0.92 -7.57
C VAL A 3 -3.54 0.96 -6.07
N HIS A 4 -3.16 -0.14 -5.40
CA HIS A 4 -3.23 -0.27 -3.96
C HIS A 4 -1.81 -0.24 -3.37
N LEU A 5 -1.54 0.74 -2.52
CA LEU A 5 -0.27 0.92 -1.82
C LEU A 5 -0.42 0.44 -0.38
N TYR A 6 0.48 -0.44 0.04
CA TYR A 6 0.54 -0.94 1.41
C TYR A 6 1.85 -0.45 2.03
N ALA A 7 1.77 0.21 3.19
CA ALA A 7 2.91 0.77 3.88
C ALA A 7 2.70 0.74 5.40
N SER A 8 3.73 1.05 6.16
CA SER A 8 3.67 1.16 7.61
C SER A 8 4.40 2.42 8.06
N SER A 9 3.78 3.24 8.92
CA SER A 9 4.45 4.37 9.55
C SER A 9 5.61 3.96 10.47
N GLY A 10 5.60 2.72 10.99
CA GLY A 10 6.67 2.12 11.79
C GLY A 10 7.81 1.50 10.96
N ASP A 11 7.70 1.47 9.63
CA ASP A 11 8.75 0.97 8.75
C ASP A 11 9.95 1.94 8.73
N ARG A 12 11.10 1.43 9.16
CA ARG A 12 12.37 2.18 9.21
C ARG A 12 13.30 1.85 8.05
N ASP A 13 13.00 0.79 7.30
CA ASP A 13 13.76 0.38 6.13
C ASP A 13 13.28 1.16 4.91
N VAL A 14 11.96 1.35 4.79
CA VAL A 14 11.30 2.16 3.77
C VAL A 14 10.30 3.12 4.42
N PRO A 15 10.70 4.39 4.68
CA PRO A 15 9.83 5.36 5.34
C PRO A 15 8.50 5.57 4.59
N ILE A 16 7.40 5.72 5.32
CA ILE A 16 6.05 5.90 4.75
C ILE A 16 5.96 7.09 3.76
N ALA A 17 6.84 8.10 3.90
CA ALA A 17 6.96 9.21 2.95
C ALA A 17 7.16 8.74 1.49
N ASN A 18 7.80 7.58 1.26
CA ASN A 18 7.91 6.98 -0.06
C ASN A 18 6.53 6.59 -0.64
N ALA A 19 5.66 5.98 0.17
CA ALA A 19 4.30 5.61 -0.25
C ALA A 19 3.43 6.85 -0.50
N HIS A 20 3.60 7.92 0.29
CA HIS A 20 2.96 9.21 0.03
C HIS A 20 3.39 9.78 -1.33
N HIS A 21 4.70 9.83 -1.59
CA HIS A 21 5.23 10.34 -2.85
C HIS A 21 4.75 9.55 -4.07
N CYS A 22 4.74 8.22 -3.99
CA CYS A 22 4.21 7.36 -5.05
C CYS A 22 2.72 7.61 -5.29
N GLN A 23 1.92 7.76 -4.24
CA GLN A 23 0.50 8.08 -4.38
C GLN A 23 0.29 9.41 -5.11
N GLU A 24 0.98 10.47 -4.69
CA GLU A 24 0.89 11.78 -5.31
C GLU A 24 1.26 11.73 -6.80
N LEU A 25 2.33 11.01 -7.16
CA LEU A 25 2.75 10.84 -8.55
C LEU A 25 1.73 10.09 -9.40
N LEU A 26 1.05 9.09 -8.83
CA LEU A 26 0.01 8.31 -9.50
C LEU A 26 -1.26 9.14 -9.68
N GLU A 27 -1.71 9.84 -8.64
CA GLU A 27 -2.87 10.72 -8.69
C GLU A 27 -2.67 11.88 -9.68
N ALA A 28 -1.46 12.46 -9.74
CA ALA A 28 -1.09 13.47 -10.74
C ALA A 28 -1.23 12.95 -12.19
N ARG A 29 -1.15 11.63 -12.39
CA ARG A 29 -1.35 10.95 -13.67
C ARG A 29 -2.77 10.40 -13.84
N ARG A 30 -3.71 10.85 -12.99
CA ARG A 30 -5.13 10.44 -12.98
C ARG A 30 -5.35 8.95 -12.72
N ALA A 31 -4.40 8.29 -12.04
CA ALA A 31 -4.62 6.93 -11.56
C ALA A 31 -5.50 6.96 -10.30
N GLU A 32 -6.39 5.97 -10.18
CA GLU A 32 -7.13 5.73 -8.95
C GLU A 32 -6.22 5.00 -7.96
N THR A 33 -6.03 5.58 -6.77
CA THR A 33 -5.12 5.03 -5.76
C THR A 33 -5.80 4.86 -4.42
N ARG A 34 -5.45 3.78 -3.72
CA ARG A 34 -5.78 3.59 -2.30
C ARG A 34 -4.53 3.22 -1.53
N ARG A 35 -4.27 3.89 -0.42
CA ARG A 35 -3.18 3.55 0.51
C ARG A 35 -3.73 2.95 1.79
N VAL A 36 -3.09 1.90 2.28
CA VAL A 36 -3.30 1.30 3.59
C VAL A 36 -2.02 1.49 4.40
N ASP A 37 -2.17 2.13 5.54
CA ASP A 37 -1.11 2.27 6.55
C ASP A 37 -1.36 1.27 7.68
N PHE A 38 -0.36 0.45 8.00
CA PHE A 38 -0.41 -0.52 9.09
C PHE A 38 -0.01 0.06 10.45
N GLY A 39 0.32 1.34 10.53
CA GLY A 39 0.65 2.01 11.79
C GLY A 39 2.07 1.68 12.25
N GLU A 40 2.26 1.44 13.54
CA GLU A 40 3.56 1.23 14.17
C GLU A 40 4.03 -0.23 14.07
N VAL A 41 4.24 -0.73 12.84
CA VAL A 41 4.80 -2.07 12.60
C VAL A 41 6.07 -2.02 11.76
N ASP A 42 6.99 -2.95 11.98
CA ASP A 42 8.23 -3.03 11.20
C ASP A 42 7.99 -3.46 9.74
N HIS A 43 9.05 -3.37 8.93
CA HIS A 43 9.04 -3.70 7.51
C HIS A 43 8.51 -5.12 7.24
N GLY A 44 9.02 -6.14 7.92
CA GLY A 44 8.64 -7.54 7.70
C GLY A 44 7.20 -7.84 8.15
N THR A 45 6.78 -7.26 9.27
CA THR A 45 5.40 -7.35 9.76
C THR A 45 4.43 -6.72 8.76
N SER A 46 4.79 -5.57 8.16
CA SER A 46 3.96 -4.91 7.14
C SER A 46 3.75 -5.79 5.89
N VAL A 47 4.77 -6.57 5.48
CA VAL A 47 4.65 -7.54 4.37
C VAL A 47 3.66 -8.65 4.73
N THR A 48 3.78 -9.20 5.94
CA THR A 48 2.88 -10.27 6.43
C THR A 48 1.42 -9.80 6.46
N LEU A 49 1.17 -8.54 6.85
CA LEU A 49 -0.17 -7.96 6.91
C LEU A 49 -0.73 -7.57 5.52
N SER A 50 0.13 -7.21 4.57
CA SER A 50 -0.28 -6.76 3.24
C SER A 50 -0.72 -7.90 2.32
N LEU A 51 -0.06 -9.06 2.38
CA LEU A 51 -0.32 -10.18 1.48
C LEU A 51 -1.79 -10.66 1.46
N PRO A 52 -2.45 -10.97 2.60
CA PRO A 52 -3.84 -11.41 2.57
C PRO A 52 -4.78 -10.33 2.00
N LYS A 53 -4.54 -9.05 2.32
CA LYS A 53 -5.33 -7.93 1.78
C LYS A 53 -5.17 -7.80 0.27
N MET A 54 -3.95 -7.98 -0.24
CA MET A 54 -3.68 -7.99 -1.68
C MET A 54 -4.45 -9.10 -2.38
N LEU A 55 -4.43 -10.32 -1.82
CA LEU A 55 -5.18 -11.46 -2.37
C LEU A 55 -6.68 -11.22 -2.37
N GLU A 56 -7.25 -10.66 -1.28
CA GLU A 56 -8.67 -10.28 -1.22
C GLU A 56 -9.06 -9.29 -2.33
N GLN A 57 -8.19 -8.30 -2.62
CA GLN A 57 -8.45 -7.35 -3.70
C GLN A 57 -8.44 -8.01 -5.08
N PHE A 58 -7.48 -8.89 -5.35
CA PHE A 58 -7.45 -9.59 -6.64
C PHE A 58 -8.63 -10.56 -6.79
N ALA A 59 -8.99 -11.29 -5.73
CA ALA A 59 -10.16 -12.16 -5.74
C ALA A 59 -11.47 -11.39 -6.02
N ALA A 60 -11.58 -10.15 -5.52
CA ALA A 60 -12.73 -9.29 -5.80
C ALA A 60 -12.82 -8.79 -7.26
N LEU A 61 -11.76 -8.93 -8.05
CA LEU A 61 -11.75 -8.59 -9.49
C LEU A 61 -12.16 -9.76 -10.39
N GLU A 62 -12.14 -11.00 -9.86
CA GLU A 62 -12.51 -12.21 -10.60
C GLU A 62 -14.01 -12.55 -10.53
N GLY A 63 -14.78 -11.82 -9.72
CA GLY A 63 -16.25 -11.95 -9.60
C GLY A 63 -17.01 -10.94 -10.44
#